data_AF-A0A0C7NBC8-F1
#
_entry.id   AF-A0A0C7NBC8-F1
#
_cell.length_a   1.000
_cell.length_b   1.000
_cell.length_c   1.000
_cell.angle_alpha   90.00
_cell.angle_beta   90.00
_cell.angle_gamma   90.00
#
_symmetry.space_group_name_H-M   'P 1'
#
loop_
_entity.id
_entity.type
_entity.pdbx_description
1 polymer ?
#
loop_
_entity_poly.entity_id
_entity_poly.type
_entity_poly.pdbx_seq_one_letter_code
_entity_poly.pdbx_strand_id
1 'polypeptide(L)'
;MLLDEATASIDYNSDTKLQQTIREEFSGSTVLTIAHRLRSIIDYDKILVMDAGEVKEYDHPYSLLLNKNSIFYSMCEDSGELESLLQLAKESFVKKLNSK
;
A
#
# COMPACT_ATOMS: atom_id res chain seq x y z
N MET A 1 3.42 7.55 -13.58
CA MET A 1 2.84 6.35 -14.23
C MET A 1 1.49 6.04 -13.62
N LEU A 2 0.53 5.57 -14.44
CA LEU A 2 -0.77 5.07 -13.99
C LEU A 2 -0.80 3.55 -14.21
N LEU A 3 -0.97 2.77 -13.15
CA LEU A 3 -1.07 1.31 -13.21
C LEU A 3 -2.47 0.91 -12.72
N ASP A 4 -3.22 0.20 -13.57
CA ASP A 4 -4.55 -0.32 -13.26
C ASP A 4 -4.54 -1.85 -13.39
N GLU A 5 -4.71 -2.56 -12.27
CA GLU A 5 -4.83 -4.02 -12.15
C GLU A 5 -3.85 -4.90 -12.96
N ALA A 6 -2.69 -4.37 -13.38
CA ALA A 6 -1.80 -5.02 -14.34
C ALA A 6 -1.15 -6.34 -13.85
N THR A 7 -1.34 -6.73 -12.58
CA THR A 7 -0.76 -7.94 -11.98
C THR A 7 -1.79 -8.96 -11.49
N ALA A 8 -3.08 -8.77 -11.81
CA ALA A 8 -4.16 -9.67 -11.38
C ALA A 8 -4.00 -11.14 -11.84
N SER A 9 -3.19 -11.40 -12.87
CA SER A 9 -2.93 -12.74 -13.42
C SER A 9 -1.52 -13.29 -13.16
N ILE A 10 -0.72 -12.66 -12.28
CA ILE A 10 0.69 -13.02 -12.04
C ILE A 10 0.85 -13.68 -10.66
N ASP A 11 1.64 -14.75 -10.60
CA ASP A 11 1.98 -15.48 -9.36
C ASP A 11 2.66 -14.58 -8.32
N TYR A 12 2.38 -14.79 -7.03
CA TYR A 12 2.81 -13.96 -5.90
C TYR A 12 4.32 -13.62 -5.91
N ASN A 13 5.17 -14.59 -6.24
CA ASN A 13 6.62 -14.41 -6.25
C ASN A 13 7.09 -13.51 -7.40
N SER A 14 6.38 -13.55 -8.53
CA SER A 14 6.70 -12.74 -9.70
C SER A 14 6.15 -11.32 -9.56
N ASP A 15 4.96 -11.16 -8.98
CA ASP A 15 4.33 -9.87 -8.68
C ASP A 15 5.21 -9.03 -7.73
N THR A 16 5.75 -9.65 -6.67
CA THR A 16 6.61 -8.97 -5.70
C THR A 16 7.89 -8.42 -6.35
N LYS A 17 8.55 -9.21 -7.22
CA LYS A 17 9.76 -8.78 -7.92
C LYS A 17 9.48 -7.68 -8.93
N LEU A 18 8.38 -7.81 -9.69
CA LEU A 18 7.98 -6.83 -10.69
C LEU A 18 7.62 -5.49 -10.02
N GLN A 19 6.88 -5.53 -8.92
CA GLN A 19 6.59 -4.38 -8.07
C GLN A 19 7.87 -3.72 -7.55
N GLN A 20 8.87 -4.50 -7.13
CA GLN A 20 10.15 -3.96 -6.68
C GLN A 20 10.93 -3.28 -7.82
N THR A 21 11.03 -3.92 -8.99
CA THR A 21 11.72 -3.34 -10.15
C THR A 21 11.06 -2.04 -10.62
N ILE A 22 9.72 -2.00 -10.68
CA ILE A 22 9.00 -0.75 -11.01
C ILE A 22 9.36 0.35 -10.01
N ARG A 23 9.40 0.05 -8.70
CA ARG A 23 9.75 1.07 -7.69
C ARG A 23 11.17 1.57 -7.82
N GLU A 24 12.13 0.70 -8.12
CA GLU A 24 13.54 1.06 -8.27
C GLU A 24 13.74 1.93 -9.52
N GLU A 25 13.24 1.47 -10.67
CA GLU A 25 13.40 2.15 -11.96
C GLU A 25 12.62 3.48 -12.03
N PHE A 26 11.50 3.60 -11.31
CA PHE A 26 10.66 4.80 -11.30
C PHE A 26 10.76 5.62 -10.01
N SER A 27 11.81 5.43 -9.20
CA SER A 27 12.03 6.14 -7.94
C SER A 27 12.01 7.67 -8.05
N GLY A 28 12.29 8.23 -9.23
CA GLY A 28 12.21 9.67 -9.52
C GLY A 28 10.85 10.17 -10.06
N SER A 29 9.83 9.31 -10.14
CA SER A 29 8.54 9.61 -10.76
C SER A 29 7.37 9.28 -9.82
N THR A 30 6.26 10.02 -9.94
CA THR A 30 5.04 9.69 -9.19
C THR A 30 4.36 8.45 -9.76
N VAL A 31 4.09 7.48 -8.90
CA VAL A 31 3.35 6.25 -9.22
C VAL A 31 2.00 6.31 -8.51
N LEU A 32 0.92 6.21 -9.29
CA LEU A 32 -0.43 6.05 -8.77
C LEU A 32 -0.92 4.65 -9.18
N THR A 33 -1.30 3.86 -8.18
CA THR A 33 -1.72 2.46 -8.35
C THR A 33 -3.08 2.28 -7.71
N ILE A 34 -4.02 1.69 -8.46
CA ILE A 34 -5.29 1.20 -7.92
C ILE A 34 -5.07 -0.28 -7.60
N ALA A 35 -5.35 -0.69 -6.36
CA ALA A 35 -5.03 -2.04 -5.90
C ALA A 35 -6.15 -2.64 -5.07
N HIS A 36 -6.42 -3.92 -5.35
CA HIS A 36 -7.34 -4.76 -4.57
C HIS A 36 -6.58 -5.66 -3.58
N ARG A 37 -5.24 -5.68 -3.64
CA ARG A 37 -4.37 -6.47 -2.77
C ARG A 37 -3.62 -5.55 -1.81
N LEU A 38 -4.05 -5.50 -0.56
CA LEU A 38 -3.51 -4.61 0.47
C LEU A 38 -1.99 -4.76 0.65
N ARG A 39 -1.48 -5.99 0.57
CA ARG A 39 -0.05 -6.30 0.69
C ARG A 39 0.82 -5.66 -0.38
N SER A 40 0.27 -5.39 -1.56
CA SER A 40 1.02 -4.75 -2.67
C SER A 40 1.21 -3.24 -2.46
N ILE A 41 0.33 -2.61 -1.66
CA ILE A 41 0.33 -1.16 -1.40
C ILE A 41 0.78 -0.79 0.01
N ILE A 42 1.04 -1.78 0.87
CA ILE A 42 1.28 -1.57 2.31
C ILE A 42 2.57 -0.77 2.62
N ASP A 43 3.48 -0.71 1.66
CA ASP A 43 4.76 -0.02 1.74
C ASP A 43 4.80 1.30 0.96
N TYR A 44 3.68 1.75 0.41
CA TYR A 44 3.55 3.02 -0.31
C TYR A 44 3.72 4.24 0.61
N ASP A 45 4.02 5.40 0.03
CA ASP A 45 4.20 6.66 0.79
C ASP A 45 2.88 7.15 1.42
N LYS A 46 1.79 6.99 0.66
CA LYS A 46 0.45 7.40 1.04
C LYS A 46 -0.55 6.42 0.42
N ILE A 47 -1.62 6.14 1.15
CA ILE A 47 -2.80 5.42 0.67
C ILE A 47 -3.96 6.41 0.65
N LEU A 48 -4.71 6.39 -0.45
CA LEU A 48 -5.93 7.15 -0.64
C LEU A 48 -7.11 6.17 -0.59
N VAL A 49 -7.96 6.29 0.43
CA VAL A 49 -9.21 5.52 0.52
C VAL A 49 -10.34 6.39 0.01
N MET A 50 -11.07 5.87 -0.98
CA MET A 50 -12.21 6.55 -1.58
C MET A 50 -13.50 5.77 -1.32
N ASP A 51 -14.58 6.48 -1.05
CA ASP A 51 -15.92 5.91 -0.91
C ASP A 51 -16.96 6.90 -1.45
N ALA A 52 -17.93 6.39 -2.21
CA ALA A 52 -18.99 7.17 -2.86
C ALA A 52 -18.50 8.40 -3.66
N GLY A 53 -17.31 8.33 -4.26
CA GLY A 53 -16.71 9.42 -5.04
C GLY A 53 -16.00 10.49 -4.20
N GLU A 54 -15.90 10.30 -2.88
CA GLU A 54 -15.19 11.19 -1.97
C GLU A 54 -13.94 10.54 -1.39
N VAL A 55 -12.93 11.36 -1.08
CA VAL A 55 -11.76 10.92 -0.32
C VAL A 55 -12.15 10.81 1.15
N LYS A 56 -12.05 9.62 1.72
CA LYS A 56 -12.31 9.38 3.14
C LYS A 56 -11.04 9.41 3.98
N GLU A 57 -9.94 8.89 3.45
CA GLU A 57 -8.68 8.80 4.16
C GLU A 57 -7.49 9.05 3.22
N TYR A 58 -6.47 9.72 3.74
CA TYR A 58 -5.24 9.98 3.00
C TYR A 58 -4.04 10.13 3.93
N ASP A 59 -3.33 9.03 4.19
CA ASP A 59 -2.09 9.08 4.97
C ASP A 59 -1.18 7.87 4.68
N HIS A 60 -0.04 7.79 5.35
CA HIS A 60 0.84 6.63 5.28
C HIS A 60 0.09 5.38 5.80
N PRO A 61 0.26 4.21 5.17
CA PRO A 61 -0.40 2.97 5.58
C PRO A 61 -0.29 2.69 7.09
N TYR A 62 0.90 2.88 7.66
CA TYR A 62 1.13 2.74 9.09
C TYR A 62 0.29 3.70 9.96
N SER A 63 0.19 4.98 9.57
CA SER A 63 -0.64 5.95 10.30
C SER A 63 -2.12 5.58 10.27
N LEU A 64 -2.62 5.15 9.12
CA LEU A 64 -4.01 4.70 8.96
C LEU A 64 -4.30 3.47 9.82
N LEU A 65 -3.36 2.51 9.87
CA LEU A 65 -3.49 1.29 10.67
C LEU A 65 -3.40 1.51 12.19
N LEU A 66 -2.84 2.63 12.66
CA LEU A 66 -2.87 2.97 14.09
C LEU A 66 -4.26 3.42 14.55
N ASN A 67 -5.12 3.88 13.63
CA ASN A 67 -6.49 4.26 13.92
C ASN A 67 -7.44 3.08 13.68
N LYS A 68 -7.90 2.44 14.76
CA LYS A 68 -8.85 1.31 14.67
C LYS A 68 -10.22 1.67 14.05
N ASN A 69 -10.56 2.96 14.02
CA ASN A 69 -11.79 3.45 13.38
C ASN A 69 -11.58 3.81 11.91
N SER A 70 -10.39 3.56 11.36
CA SER A 70 -10.07 3.81 9.96
C SER A 70 -10.75 2.80 9.05
N ILE A 71 -11.22 3.25 7.89
CA ILE A 71 -11.74 2.38 6.83
C ILE A 71 -10.61 1.43 6.37
N PHE A 72 -9.40 1.94 6.20
CA PHE A 72 -8.24 1.13 5.85
C PHE A 72 -7.94 0.06 6.91
N TYR A 73 -8.08 0.39 8.20
CA TYR A 73 -7.93 -0.60 9.28
C TYR A 73 -8.95 -1.74 9.14
N SER A 74 -10.23 -1.41 8.94
CA SER A 74 -11.28 -2.40 8.71
C SER A 74 -10.97 -3.30 7.51
N MET A 75 -10.52 -2.70 6.39
CA MET A 75 -10.13 -3.47 5.20
C MET A 75 -9.00 -4.48 5.49
N CYS A 76 -8.00 -4.08 6.27
CA CYS A 76 -6.89 -4.95 6.67
C CYS A 76 -7.30 -6.01 7.71
N GLU A 77 -8.26 -5.70 8.58
CA GLU A 77 -8.84 -6.67 9.52
C GLU A 77 -9.65 -7.73 8.77
N ASP A 78 -10.51 -7.30 7.83
CA ASP A 78 -11.34 -8.17 7.00
C ASP A 78 -10.51 -9.09 6.08
N SER A 79 -9.29 -8.69 5.71
CA SER A 79 -8.38 -9.52 4.91
C SER A 79 -7.74 -10.67 5.69
N GLY A 80 -7.85 -10.67 7.03
CA GLY A 80 -7.23 -11.68 7.91
C GLY A 80 -5.69 -11.58 7.99
N GLU A 81 -5.08 -10.55 7.42
CA GLU A 81 -3.62 -10.35 7.38
C GLU A 81 -3.16 -9.16 8.24
N LEU A 82 -4.02 -8.62 9.11
CA LEU A 82 -3.78 -7.38 9.86
C LEU A 82 -2.42 -7.33 10.55
N GLU A 83 -2.03 -8.37 11.29
CA GLU A 83 -0.75 -8.41 12.01
C GLU A 83 0.45 -8.31 11.05
N SER A 84 0.40 -9.07 9.95
CA SER A 84 1.45 -9.04 8.93
C SER A 84 1.50 -7.68 8.24
N LEU A 85 0.35 -7.09 7.92
CA LEU A 85 0.26 -5.80 7.25
C LEU A 85 0.76 -4.67 8.15
N LEU A 86 0.43 -4.71 9.44
CA LEU A 86 0.91 -3.74 10.43
C LEU A 86 2.43 -3.79 10.57
N GLN A 87 3.01 -4.99 10.61
CA GLN A 87 4.46 -5.16 10.69
C GLN A 87 5.15 -4.60 9.43
N LEU A 88 4.67 -4.94 8.24
CA LEU A 88 5.21 -4.44 6.97
C LEU A 88 5.07 -2.92 6.84
N ALA A 89 3.92 -2.36 7.23
CA ALA A 89 3.67 -0.92 7.22
C ALA A 89 4.63 -0.19 8.16
N LYS A 90 4.86 -0.73 9.37
CA LYS A 90 5.79 -0.18 10.35
C LYS A 90 7.22 -0.18 9.83
N GLU A 91 7.67 -1.28 9.23
CA GLU A 91 9.01 -1.40 8.64
C GLU A 91 9.21 -0.35 7.53
N SER A 92 8.25 -0.20 6.62
CA SER A 92 8.28 0.81 5.57
C SER A 92 8.33 2.23 6.13
N PHE A 93 7.51 2.51 7.16
CA PHE A 93 7.46 3.82 7.81
C PHE A 93 8.82 4.21 8.43
N VAL A 94 9.44 3.30 9.18
CA VAL A 94 10.75 3.52 9.80
C VAL A 94 11.84 3.67 8.73
N LYS A 95 11.82 2.85 7.68
CA LYS A 95 12.78 2.96 6.56
C LYS A 95 12.73 4.35 5.91
N LYS A 96 11.53 4.91 5.72
CA LYS A 96 11.35 6.26 5.14
C LYS A 96 11.80 7.38 6.06
N LEU A 97 11.56 7.25 7.38
CA LEU A 97 12.06 8.21 8.36
C LEU A 97 13.59 8.28 8.37
N ASN A 98 14.26 7.13 8.25
CA ASN A 98 15.72 7.04 8.25
C ASN A 98 16.37 7.41 6.91
N SER A 99 15.58 7.53 5.83
CA SER A 99 16.07 7.87 4.48
C SER A 99 15.91 9.36 4.13
N LYS A 100 15.44 10.18 5.07
CA LYS A 100 15.35 11.64 4.97
C LYS A 100 16.45 12.31 5.78
#